data_AF-A0A9D6LE80-F1
#
_entry.id   AF-A0A9D6LE80-F1
#
_cell.length_a   1.000
_cell.length_b   1.000
_cell.length_c   1.000
_cell.angle_alpha   90.00
_cell.angle_beta   90.00
_cell.angle_gamma   90.00
#
_symmetry.space_group_name_H-M   'P 1'
#
loop_
_entity.id
_entity.type
_entity.pdbx_description
1 polymer ?
#
loop_
_entity_poly.entity_id
_entity_poly.type
_entity_poly.pdbx_seq_one_letter_code
_entity_poly.pdbx_strand_id
1 'polypeptide(L)'
;MNTEMSKEFTKLLNEVPDTTGKEHVDVLIECATRNKPFVQKCVRDLPRPSGDKLKSGIVISAGPSVRRNESIKRILESGYKGSVISADGAYVACLKAGLVPDYVLSLDPHPTRIVRWFGDPNFEAHSAKDDYFARQDLDLDFRADSLRHNRENIELVNRMAKKTKLILCTSAPKTLVDRVLEAGFEIYWWNPLVDSPHDPDSLTRKLYGINKVPCINTGGNVGTASWVFATETLKLGKVAMVGMDFGYYGDTPYKQTQYYYEMVHRAGGSEKTEDLDKFFFRYTNPVTGGEFYTDAPYAWYRKNFLELFERSTGWTMNCTEGGTLFGGRLRNGKLDDFFKAVEA
;
A
#
# COMPACT_ATOMS: atom_id res chain seq x y z
N MET A 1 -26.61 6.57 13.36
CA MET A 1 -25.65 6.01 12.38
C MET A 1 -26.07 6.50 11.01
N ASN A 2 -25.22 7.29 10.34
CA ASN A 2 -25.51 7.75 8.98
C ASN A 2 -25.43 6.56 8.02
N THR A 3 -26.58 6.13 7.51
CA THR A 3 -26.68 5.12 6.43
C THR A 3 -26.53 5.74 5.04
N GLU A 4 -26.54 7.07 4.96
CA GLU A 4 -26.34 7.84 3.73
C GLU A 4 -25.04 8.64 3.82
N MET A 5 -24.31 8.73 2.69
CA MET A 5 -23.14 9.58 2.58
C MET A 5 -23.57 11.04 2.71
N SER A 6 -22.87 11.81 3.54
CA SER A 6 -23.08 13.25 3.64
C SER A 6 -22.76 13.95 2.30
N LYS A 7 -23.27 15.17 2.13
CA LYS A 7 -22.95 16.00 0.96
C LYS A 7 -21.46 16.35 0.93
N GLU A 8 -20.88 16.62 2.09
CA GLU A 8 -19.47 16.93 2.27
C GLU A 8 -18.58 15.76 1.87
N PHE A 9 -18.86 14.55 2.37
CA PHE A 9 -18.12 13.35 2.01
C PHE A 9 -18.20 13.06 0.51
N THR A 10 -19.41 13.14 -0.06
CA THR A 10 -19.64 12.91 -1.49
C THR A 10 -18.88 13.93 -2.34
N LYS A 11 -18.85 15.20 -1.93
CA LYS A 11 -18.07 16.23 -2.59
C LYS A 11 -16.58 15.90 -2.57
N LEU A 12 -16.03 15.56 -1.41
CA LEU A 12 -14.61 15.18 -1.27
C LEU A 12 -14.24 13.98 -2.13
N LEU A 13 -15.07 12.93 -2.11
CA LEU A 13 -14.82 11.72 -2.88
C LEU A 13 -14.68 12.00 -4.38
N ASN A 14 -15.43 12.97 -4.90
CA ASN A 14 -15.35 13.38 -6.30
C ASN A 14 -14.16 14.30 -6.59
N GLU A 15 -13.60 14.98 -5.59
CA GLU A 15 -12.41 15.86 -5.72
C GLU A 15 -11.07 15.08 -5.71
N VAL A 16 -11.02 13.88 -5.10
CA VAL A 16 -9.78 13.09 -4.94
C VAL A 16 -8.97 12.91 -6.24
N PRO A 17 -9.57 12.58 -7.40
CA PRO A 17 -8.81 12.44 -8.66
C PRO A 17 -8.08 13.73 -9.06
N ASP A 18 -8.67 14.89 -8.83
CA ASP A 18 -8.15 16.19 -9.28
C ASP A 18 -6.98 16.68 -8.42
N THR A 19 -7.05 16.46 -7.11
CA THR A 19 -6.01 16.88 -6.14
C THR A 19 -4.78 15.97 -6.22
N THR A 20 -5.00 14.65 -6.27
CA THR A 20 -3.91 13.65 -6.33
C THR A 20 -3.18 13.68 -7.68
N GLY A 21 -3.86 14.05 -8.76
CA GLY A 21 -3.29 14.07 -10.11
C GLY A 21 -2.44 15.30 -10.42
N LYS A 22 -2.86 16.51 -10.01
CA LYS A 22 -2.21 17.78 -10.42
C LYS A 22 -1.00 18.14 -9.58
N GLU A 23 -1.02 17.86 -8.28
CA GLU A 23 0.06 18.27 -7.35
C GLU A 23 1.33 17.41 -7.48
N HIS A 24 1.25 16.26 -8.16
CA HIS A 24 2.35 15.30 -8.25
C HIS A 24 2.96 15.12 -9.65
N VAL A 25 2.41 15.74 -10.70
CA VAL A 25 2.89 15.54 -12.08
C VAL A 25 4.39 15.80 -12.21
N ASP A 26 4.84 16.97 -11.77
CA ASP A 26 6.23 17.38 -11.89
C ASP A 26 7.16 16.49 -11.06
N VAL A 27 6.73 16.14 -9.84
CA VAL A 27 7.48 15.25 -8.95
C VAL A 27 7.65 13.87 -9.58
N LEU A 28 6.59 13.31 -10.19
CA LEU A 28 6.62 12.00 -10.83
C LEU A 28 7.60 11.99 -12.02
N ILE A 29 7.57 13.03 -12.86
CA ILE A 29 8.45 13.18 -14.03
C ILE A 29 9.91 13.42 -13.60
N GLU A 30 10.13 14.29 -12.61
CA GLU A 30 11.47 14.58 -12.09
C GLU A 30 12.11 13.32 -11.52
N CYS A 31 11.37 12.59 -10.68
CA CYS A 31 11.85 11.33 -10.10
C CYS A 31 12.15 10.29 -11.19
N ALA A 32 11.24 10.09 -12.15
CA ALA A 32 11.45 9.15 -13.25
C ALA A 32 12.65 9.50 -14.13
N THR A 33 12.87 10.79 -14.40
CA THR A 33 14.00 11.29 -15.16
C THR A 33 15.31 11.09 -14.41
N ARG A 34 15.35 11.47 -13.13
CA ARG A 34 16.51 11.28 -12.25
C ARG A 34 16.88 9.80 -12.11
N ASN A 35 15.88 8.93 -12.00
CA ASN A 35 16.10 7.53 -11.72
C ASN A 35 16.46 6.70 -12.97
N LYS A 36 16.22 7.24 -14.17
CA LYS A 36 16.49 6.57 -15.45
C LYS A 36 17.87 5.88 -15.55
N PRO A 37 18.99 6.47 -15.11
CA PRO A 37 20.31 5.82 -15.17
C PRO A 37 20.42 4.54 -14.33
N PHE A 38 19.57 4.36 -13.31
CA PHE A 38 19.54 3.17 -12.46
C PHE A 38 18.61 2.05 -12.99
N VAL A 39 17.85 2.32 -14.05
CA VAL A 39 16.89 1.37 -14.63
C VAL A 39 17.62 0.34 -15.49
N GLN A 40 18.15 -0.70 -14.85
CA GLN A 40 18.84 -1.81 -15.53
C GLN A 40 17.92 -3.00 -15.81
N LYS A 41 17.03 -3.33 -14.86
CA LYS A 41 16.02 -4.38 -14.97
C LYS A 41 14.63 -3.80 -14.70
N CYS A 42 13.62 -4.33 -15.35
CA CYS A 42 12.23 -3.96 -15.11
C CYS A 42 11.38 -5.17 -14.79
N VAL A 43 10.13 -4.97 -14.42
CA VAL A 43 9.21 -6.08 -14.09
C VAL A 43 9.06 -7.13 -15.19
N ARG A 44 9.40 -6.82 -16.45
CA ARG A 44 9.45 -7.81 -17.55
C ARG A 44 10.63 -8.78 -17.44
N ASP A 45 11.71 -8.36 -16.79
CA ASP A 45 12.94 -9.15 -16.63
C ASP A 45 12.89 -10.03 -15.38
N LEU A 46 11.79 -10.00 -14.63
CA LEU A 46 11.60 -10.83 -13.45
C LEU A 46 11.57 -12.32 -13.83
N PRO A 47 12.30 -13.18 -13.08
CA PRO A 47 12.12 -14.61 -13.22
C PRO A 47 10.70 -14.98 -12.81
N ARG A 48 10.02 -15.77 -13.65
CA ARG A 48 8.68 -16.25 -13.31
C ARG A 48 8.76 -17.19 -12.11
N PRO A 49 7.86 -17.07 -11.12
CA PRO A 49 7.77 -18.04 -10.04
C PRO A 49 7.40 -19.43 -10.60
N SER A 50 7.76 -20.47 -9.86
CA SER A 50 7.50 -21.86 -10.23
C SER A 50 7.02 -22.67 -9.02
N GLY A 51 6.40 -23.83 -9.27
CA GLY A 51 5.90 -24.69 -8.20
C GLY A 51 4.86 -23.97 -7.33
N ASP A 52 4.94 -24.13 -6.02
CA ASP A 52 3.96 -23.56 -5.09
C ASP A 52 3.94 -22.03 -5.10
N LYS A 53 5.10 -21.40 -5.38
CA LYS A 53 5.23 -19.95 -5.56
C LYS A 53 4.39 -19.41 -6.72
N LEU A 54 4.13 -20.22 -7.77
CA LEU A 54 3.26 -19.84 -8.89
C LEU A 54 1.79 -20.16 -8.62
N LYS A 55 1.52 -21.26 -7.89
CA LYS A 55 0.14 -21.71 -7.62
C LYS A 55 -0.64 -20.72 -6.78
N SER A 56 0.01 -20.05 -5.82
CA SER A 56 -0.66 -19.07 -4.97
C SER A 56 0.27 -17.97 -4.46
N GLY A 57 -0.32 -16.85 -4.03
CA GLY A 57 0.39 -15.82 -3.29
C GLY A 57 -0.45 -15.09 -2.26
N ILE A 58 0.23 -14.43 -1.32
CA ILE A 58 -0.37 -13.53 -0.33
C ILE A 58 0.24 -12.15 -0.51
N VAL A 59 -0.63 -11.15 -0.67
CA VAL A 59 -0.28 -9.74 -0.66
C VAL A 59 -0.52 -9.18 0.74
N ILE A 60 0.53 -8.67 1.37
CA ILE A 60 0.53 -8.08 2.71
C ILE A 60 0.64 -6.56 2.58
N SER A 61 -0.45 -5.85 2.89
CA SER A 61 -0.48 -4.38 2.99
C SER A 61 -0.29 -3.92 4.43
N ALA A 62 -0.19 -2.61 4.65
CA ALA A 62 0.25 -2.03 5.94
C ALA A 62 -0.90 -1.68 6.91
N GLY A 63 -2.12 -2.07 6.61
CA GLY A 63 -3.27 -1.71 7.43
C GLY A 63 -3.24 -2.35 8.83
N PRO A 64 -3.89 -1.74 9.85
CA PRO A 64 -3.81 -2.19 11.23
C PRO A 64 -4.31 -3.62 11.45
N SER A 65 -5.10 -4.17 10.52
CA SER A 65 -5.59 -5.55 10.63
C SER A 65 -4.49 -6.59 10.64
N VAL A 66 -3.32 -6.31 10.03
CA VAL A 66 -2.17 -7.22 10.05
C VAL A 66 -1.73 -7.52 11.49
N ARG A 67 -1.65 -6.48 12.33
CA ARG A 67 -1.31 -6.60 13.75
C ARG A 67 -2.48 -7.15 14.54
N ARG A 68 -3.68 -6.58 14.36
CA ARG A 68 -4.88 -6.95 15.14
C ARG A 68 -5.29 -8.42 14.94
N ASN A 69 -5.01 -9.00 13.77
CA ASN A 69 -5.34 -10.39 13.43
C ASN A 69 -4.12 -11.33 13.38
N GLU A 70 -2.95 -10.86 13.85
CA GLU A 70 -1.67 -11.59 13.83
C GLU A 70 -1.35 -12.24 12.46
N SER A 71 -1.70 -11.58 11.35
CA SER A 71 -1.70 -12.22 10.02
C SER A 71 -0.32 -12.75 9.62
N ILE A 72 0.76 -12.01 9.89
CA ILE A 72 2.13 -12.44 9.55
C ILE A 72 2.53 -13.71 10.33
N LYS A 73 2.21 -13.76 11.63
CA LYS A 73 2.48 -14.93 12.48
C LYS A 73 1.72 -16.15 11.97
N ARG A 74 0.44 -16.00 11.63
CA ARG A 74 -0.39 -17.07 11.06
C ARG A 74 0.14 -17.58 9.71
N ILE A 75 0.71 -16.71 8.86
CA ILE A 75 1.38 -17.11 7.61
C ILE A 75 2.61 -17.97 7.89
N LEU A 76 3.39 -17.64 8.91
CA LEU A 76 4.57 -18.43 9.30
C LEU A 76 4.17 -19.79 9.88
N GLU A 77 3.20 -19.79 10.80
CA GLU A 77 2.73 -21.00 11.50
C GLU A 77 2.02 -21.99 10.56
N SER A 78 1.37 -21.52 9.49
CA SER A 78 0.77 -22.40 8.49
C SER A 78 1.79 -23.10 7.59
N GLY A 79 3.06 -22.70 7.63
CA GLY A 79 4.10 -23.24 6.77
C GLY A 79 3.93 -22.87 5.29
N TYR A 80 3.16 -21.81 4.98
CA TYR A 80 2.81 -21.39 3.63
C TYR A 80 4.01 -21.32 2.69
N LYS A 81 3.90 -21.96 1.52
CA LYS A 81 4.98 -22.08 0.52
C LYS A 81 4.78 -21.21 -0.73
N GLY A 82 3.62 -20.59 -0.88
CA GLY A 82 3.33 -19.70 -2.00
C GLY A 82 4.11 -18.38 -1.96
N SER A 83 3.90 -17.55 -2.96
CA SER A 83 4.60 -16.26 -3.06
C SER A 83 4.12 -15.29 -1.99
N VAL A 84 5.04 -14.58 -1.35
CA VAL A 84 4.72 -13.52 -0.39
C VAL A 84 5.16 -12.19 -0.98
N ILE A 85 4.18 -11.30 -1.16
CA ILE A 85 4.37 -9.96 -1.70
C ILE A 85 4.00 -8.98 -0.58
N SER A 86 4.92 -8.10 -0.21
CA SER A 86 4.65 -7.03 0.74
C SER A 86 4.53 -5.68 0.02
N ALA A 87 3.59 -4.85 0.45
CA ALA A 87 3.73 -3.41 0.23
C ALA A 87 4.86 -2.87 1.11
N ASP A 88 5.51 -1.79 0.70
CA ASP A 88 6.59 -1.13 1.46
C ASP A 88 6.26 -0.97 2.95
N GLY A 89 5.08 -0.44 3.29
CA GLY A 89 4.66 -0.24 4.68
C GLY A 89 4.53 -1.50 5.53
N ALA A 90 4.44 -2.69 4.92
CA ALA A 90 4.38 -3.96 5.62
C ALA A 90 5.74 -4.69 5.68
N TYR A 91 6.74 -4.23 4.93
CA TYR A 91 7.98 -4.96 4.72
C TYR A 91 8.76 -5.21 6.02
N VAL A 92 9.04 -4.14 6.77
CA VAL A 92 9.76 -4.23 8.06
C VAL A 92 8.97 -5.04 9.09
N ALA A 93 7.64 -4.93 9.12
CA ALA A 93 6.81 -5.73 10.02
C ALA A 93 6.95 -7.24 9.71
N CYS A 94 7.00 -7.61 8.43
CA CYS A 94 7.28 -8.98 8.02
C CYS A 94 8.66 -9.44 8.54
N LEU A 95 9.71 -8.65 8.28
CA LEU A 95 11.07 -8.99 8.69
C LEU A 95 11.21 -9.15 10.21
N LYS A 96 10.60 -8.26 10.99
CA LYS A 96 10.62 -8.31 12.47
C LYS A 96 9.97 -9.59 13.00
N ALA A 97 8.93 -10.07 12.34
CA ALA A 97 8.27 -11.33 12.68
C ALA A 97 9.00 -12.58 12.15
N GLY A 98 10.08 -12.42 11.37
CA GLY A 98 10.84 -13.52 10.77
C GLY A 98 10.32 -13.99 9.41
N LEU A 99 9.32 -13.30 8.83
CA LEU A 99 8.85 -13.54 7.47
C LEU A 99 9.68 -12.69 6.49
N VAL A 100 10.35 -13.34 5.54
CA VAL A 100 11.05 -12.65 4.45
C VAL A 100 10.18 -12.71 3.19
N PRO A 101 9.58 -11.59 2.76
CA PRO A 101 8.81 -11.55 1.51
C PRO A 101 9.70 -11.86 0.31
N ASP A 102 9.14 -12.55 -0.69
CA ASP A 102 9.82 -12.76 -1.98
C ASP A 102 9.95 -11.43 -2.74
N TYR A 103 8.91 -10.59 -2.62
CA TYR A 103 8.81 -9.29 -3.27
C TYR A 103 8.38 -8.20 -2.28
N VAL A 104 8.92 -7.00 -2.47
CA VAL A 104 8.40 -5.78 -1.84
C VAL A 104 8.13 -4.74 -2.91
N LEU A 105 6.93 -4.13 -2.89
CA LEU A 105 6.52 -3.10 -3.84
C LEU A 105 6.53 -1.73 -3.20
N SER A 106 7.00 -0.72 -3.94
CA SER A 106 6.90 0.68 -3.56
C SER A 106 6.43 1.54 -4.72
N LEU A 107 5.63 2.57 -4.42
CA LEU A 107 4.93 3.41 -5.39
C LEU A 107 5.14 4.91 -5.13
N ASP A 108 4.92 5.34 -3.90
CA ASP A 108 4.67 6.73 -3.55
C ASP A 108 5.91 7.62 -3.74
N PRO A 109 5.78 8.80 -4.36
CA PRO A 109 6.90 9.69 -4.66
C PRO A 109 7.32 10.60 -3.49
N HIS A 110 6.66 10.53 -2.32
CA HIS A 110 6.86 11.48 -1.24
C HIS A 110 8.32 11.49 -0.75
N PRO A 111 8.99 12.67 -0.73
CA PRO A 111 10.44 12.77 -0.59
C PRO A 111 11.03 12.19 0.69
N THR A 112 10.26 12.13 1.78
CA THR A 112 10.78 11.74 3.10
C THR A 112 9.99 10.65 3.82
N ARG A 113 8.81 10.27 3.33
CA ARG A 113 7.89 9.38 4.06
C ARG A 113 8.19 7.91 3.78
N ILE A 114 8.53 7.57 2.55
CA ILE A 114 8.60 6.18 2.10
C ILE A 114 9.91 5.50 2.53
N VAL A 115 11.02 6.24 2.59
CA VAL A 115 12.34 5.72 2.99
C VAL A 115 12.34 5.07 4.37
N ARG A 116 11.49 5.54 5.29
CA ARG A 116 11.31 4.96 6.63
C ARG A 116 11.00 3.47 6.61
N TRP A 117 10.20 3.01 5.65
CA TRP A 117 9.83 1.60 5.53
C TRP A 117 10.99 0.68 5.16
N PHE A 118 12.14 1.27 4.82
CA PHE A 118 13.41 0.60 4.57
C PHE A 118 14.49 0.97 5.61
N GLY A 119 14.11 1.74 6.64
CA GLY A 119 15.02 2.39 7.59
C GLY A 119 15.60 3.68 7.00
N ASP A 120 15.48 4.79 7.71
CA ASP A 120 15.83 6.13 7.22
C ASP A 120 17.07 6.70 7.93
N PRO A 121 18.24 6.76 7.27
CA PRO A 121 19.45 7.33 7.86
C PRO A 121 19.32 8.80 8.28
N ASN A 122 18.35 9.53 7.72
CA ASN A 122 18.11 10.95 7.98
C ASN A 122 16.78 11.17 8.74
N PHE A 123 16.30 10.15 9.46
CA PHE A 123 14.98 10.13 10.08
C PHE A 123 14.67 11.38 10.92
N GLU A 124 15.60 11.84 11.77
CA GLU A 124 15.40 13.02 12.62
C GLU A 124 15.06 14.25 11.79
N ALA A 125 15.85 14.54 10.76
CA ALA A 125 15.64 15.68 9.88
C ALA A 125 14.33 15.56 9.10
N HIS A 126 14.01 14.36 8.61
CA HIS A 126 12.78 14.09 7.87
C HIS A 126 11.52 14.17 8.73
N SER A 127 11.60 13.84 10.03
CA SER A 127 10.47 13.86 10.97
C SER A 127 10.26 15.18 11.71
N ALA A 128 11.22 16.11 11.65
CA ALA A 128 11.24 17.31 12.51
C ALA A 128 10.00 18.21 12.39
N LYS A 129 9.27 18.14 11.27
CA LYS A 129 8.08 18.95 10.99
C LYS A 129 6.88 18.12 10.52
N ASP A 130 6.94 16.80 10.68
CA ASP A 130 5.93 15.90 10.16
C ASP A 130 5.56 14.85 11.21
N ASP A 131 4.36 14.98 11.76
CA ASP A 131 3.83 14.04 12.74
C ASP A 131 3.16 12.82 12.11
N TYR A 132 3.13 12.74 10.76
CA TYR A 132 2.36 11.79 9.97
C TYR A 132 2.39 10.37 10.55
N PHE A 133 3.57 9.89 10.96
CA PHE A 133 3.72 8.54 11.49
C PHE A 133 3.57 8.41 13.01
N ALA A 134 3.90 9.45 13.77
CA ALA A 134 3.67 9.44 15.21
C ALA A 134 2.16 9.45 15.51
N ARG A 135 1.39 10.06 14.61
CA ARG A 135 -0.04 10.27 14.76
C ARG A 135 -0.91 9.12 14.28
N GLN A 136 -0.50 8.31 13.29
CA GLN A 136 -1.34 7.26 12.67
C GLN A 136 -1.17 5.85 13.26
N ASP A 137 -2.25 5.05 13.34
CA ASP A 137 -2.28 3.72 13.98
C ASP A 137 -1.66 2.59 13.12
N LEU A 138 -0.55 2.89 12.45
CA LEU A 138 0.12 1.95 11.55
C LEU A 138 1.21 1.14 12.27
N ASP A 139 2.03 1.80 13.10
CA ASP A 139 3.17 1.18 13.79
C ASP A 139 3.27 1.69 15.24
N LEU A 140 2.70 0.93 16.18
CA LEU A 140 2.63 1.31 17.59
C LEU A 140 4.00 1.32 18.27
N ASP A 141 4.88 0.39 17.93
CA ASP A 141 6.21 0.28 18.54
C ASP A 141 7.06 1.49 18.13
N PHE A 142 7.02 1.85 16.84
CA PHE A 142 7.75 3.01 16.34
C PHE A 142 7.27 4.32 16.98
N ARG A 143 5.98 4.45 17.32
CA ARG A 143 5.47 5.62 18.06
C ARG A 143 6.11 5.76 19.45
N ALA A 144 6.43 4.65 20.11
CA ALA A 144 6.99 4.67 21.46
C ALA A 144 8.47 5.10 21.48
N ASP A 145 9.27 4.64 20.51
CA ASP A 145 10.70 4.97 20.39
C ASP A 145 11.16 4.93 18.93
N SER A 146 10.89 6.02 18.22
CA SER A 146 11.13 6.14 16.78
C SER A 146 12.61 5.99 16.39
N LEU A 147 13.53 6.51 17.20
CA LEU A 147 14.96 6.52 16.87
C LEU A 147 15.60 5.15 17.05
N ARG A 148 15.25 4.43 18.12
CA ARG A 148 15.74 3.06 18.30
C ARG A 148 15.16 2.14 17.23
N HIS A 149 13.86 2.18 17.01
CA HIS A 149 13.23 1.32 16.00
C HIS A 149 13.70 1.63 14.58
N ASN A 150 13.96 2.89 14.24
CA ASN A 150 14.56 3.22 12.95
C ASN A 150 15.96 2.61 12.77
N ARG A 151 16.81 2.66 13.80
CA ARG A 151 18.13 2.01 13.77
C ARG A 151 18.03 0.49 13.60
N GLU A 152 17.14 -0.15 14.35
CA GLU A 152 16.83 -1.58 14.20
C GLU A 152 16.34 -1.92 12.79
N ASN A 153 15.49 -1.06 12.21
CA ASN A 153 14.99 -1.23 10.85
C ASN A 153 16.13 -1.14 9.82
N ILE A 154 17.06 -0.18 9.96
CA ILE A 154 18.23 -0.05 9.08
C ILE A 154 19.05 -1.34 9.11
N GLU A 155 19.41 -1.82 10.30
CA GLU A 155 20.20 -3.04 10.46
C GLU A 155 19.48 -4.26 9.85
N LEU A 156 18.19 -4.41 10.15
CA LEU A 156 17.40 -5.54 9.68
C LEU A 156 17.27 -5.55 8.15
N VAL A 157 16.98 -4.40 7.55
CA VAL A 157 16.88 -4.25 6.09
C VAL A 157 18.23 -4.50 5.44
N ASN A 158 19.33 -3.98 5.97
CA ASN A 158 20.67 -4.22 5.42
C ASN A 158 21.04 -5.72 5.40
N ARG A 159 20.61 -6.48 6.42
CA ARG A 159 20.84 -7.93 6.45
C ARG A 159 19.95 -8.70 5.47
N MET A 160 18.73 -8.22 5.22
CA MET A 160 17.70 -9.00 4.51
C MET A 160 17.47 -8.55 3.06
N ALA A 161 17.92 -7.36 2.65
CA ALA A 161 17.63 -6.77 1.35
C ALA A 161 17.93 -7.69 0.16
N LYS A 162 19.06 -8.40 0.19
CA LYS A 162 19.47 -9.35 -0.88
C LYS A 162 18.56 -10.59 -0.99
N LYS A 163 17.69 -10.83 -0.02
CA LYS A 163 16.75 -11.97 -0.02
C LYS A 163 15.37 -11.62 -0.58
N THR A 164 15.11 -10.34 -0.83
CA THR A 164 13.83 -9.85 -1.36
C THR A 164 14.07 -9.09 -2.67
N LYS A 165 13.24 -9.33 -3.68
CA LYS A 165 13.25 -8.52 -4.90
C LYS A 165 12.45 -7.25 -4.67
N LEU A 166 13.06 -6.08 -4.89
CA LEU A 166 12.39 -4.80 -4.77
C LEU A 166 11.78 -4.42 -6.12
N ILE A 167 10.47 -4.23 -6.12
CA ILE A 167 9.70 -3.80 -7.29
C ILE A 167 9.42 -2.29 -7.13
N LEU A 168 10.30 -1.48 -7.73
CA LEU A 168 10.39 -0.05 -7.44
C LEU A 168 9.75 0.79 -8.54
N CYS A 169 8.83 1.68 -8.14
CA CYS A 169 8.28 2.68 -9.04
C CYS A 169 9.39 3.61 -9.54
N THR A 170 9.41 3.90 -10.84
CA THR A 170 10.38 4.84 -11.44
C THR A 170 10.29 6.23 -10.84
N SER A 171 9.14 6.60 -10.29
CA SER A 171 8.92 7.88 -9.62
C SER A 171 9.28 7.86 -8.13
N ALA A 172 10.00 6.84 -7.65
CA ALA A 172 10.50 6.79 -6.29
C ALA A 172 11.41 8.01 -5.95
N PRO A 173 11.32 8.56 -4.72
CA PRO A 173 12.12 9.70 -4.30
C PRO A 173 13.60 9.33 -4.16
N LYS A 174 14.49 10.34 -4.25
CA LYS A 174 15.94 10.13 -4.19
C LYS A 174 16.35 9.44 -2.90
N THR A 175 15.78 9.87 -1.78
CA THR A 175 16.02 9.30 -0.44
C THR A 175 15.78 7.80 -0.39
N LEU A 176 14.70 7.32 -1.01
CA LEU A 176 14.40 5.90 -1.11
C LEU A 176 15.37 5.19 -2.04
N VAL A 177 15.64 5.74 -3.22
CA VAL A 177 16.54 5.13 -4.21
C VAL A 177 17.96 4.96 -3.64
N ASP A 178 18.50 6.00 -3.00
CA ASP A 178 19.82 5.93 -2.34
C ASP A 178 19.82 4.83 -1.28
N ARG A 179 18.78 4.82 -0.42
CA ARG A 179 18.65 3.88 0.70
C ARG A 179 18.63 2.41 0.25
N VAL A 180 17.86 2.10 -0.80
CA VAL A 180 17.70 0.71 -1.27
C VAL A 180 18.90 0.24 -2.08
N LEU A 181 19.60 1.15 -2.77
CA LEU A 181 20.89 0.87 -3.41
C LEU A 181 21.96 0.57 -2.34
N GLU A 182 22.03 1.37 -1.28
CA GLU A 182 22.94 1.15 -0.15
C GLU A 182 22.69 -0.20 0.54
N ALA A 183 21.41 -0.54 0.77
CA ALA A 183 21.03 -1.84 1.34
C ALA A 183 21.40 -3.03 0.43
N GLY A 184 21.59 -2.80 -0.87
CA GLY A 184 21.92 -3.82 -1.85
C GLY A 184 20.73 -4.64 -2.32
N PHE A 185 19.54 -4.03 -2.45
CA PHE A 185 18.39 -4.70 -3.06
C PHE A 185 18.64 -5.07 -4.53
N GLU A 186 18.08 -6.19 -4.97
CA GLU A 186 17.89 -6.44 -6.40
C GLU A 186 16.61 -5.72 -6.86
N ILE A 187 16.77 -4.70 -7.71
CA ILE A 187 15.68 -3.79 -8.09
C ILE A 187 15.14 -4.12 -9.48
N TYR A 188 13.81 -4.18 -9.59
CA TYR A 188 13.06 -4.30 -10.83
C TYR A 188 12.09 -3.12 -10.95
N TRP A 189 12.29 -2.30 -11.96
CA TRP A 189 11.57 -1.03 -12.12
C TRP A 189 10.22 -1.17 -12.85
N TRP A 190 9.28 -0.29 -12.53
CA TRP A 190 7.98 -0.16 -13.22
C TRP A 190 7.50 1.29 -13.22
N ASN A 191 6.69 1.67 -14.22
CA ASN A 191 6.02 2.98 -14.26
C ASN A 191 4.62 2.90 -13.62
N PRO A 192 4.17 3.92 -12.88
CA PRO A 192 2.80 3.97 -12.41
C PRO A 192 1.86 4.35 -13.57
N LEU A 193 0.78 3.60 -13.75
CA LEU A 193 -0.33 4.00 -14.63
C LEU A 193 -1.28 4.87 -13.81
N VAL A 194 -1.21 6.17 -14.05
CA VAL A 194 -1.85 7.23 -13.24
C VAL A 194 -3.00 7.93 -13.97
N ASP A 195 -3.08 7.75 -15.28
CA ASP A 195 -4.15 8.27 -16.13
C ASP A 195 -4.34 7.37 -17.36
N SER A 196 -5.30 7.70 -18.23
CA SER A 196 -5.58 6.93 -19.44
C SER A 196 -4.43 7.09 -20.45
N PRO A 197 -3.72 6.01 -20.83
CA PRO A 197 -2.67 6.08 -21.83
C PRO A 197 -3.20 6.29 -23.26
N HIS A 198 -4.53 6.31 -23.45
CA HIS A 198 -5.16 6.66 -24.73
C HIS A 198 -5.16 8.18 -24.97
N ASP A 199 -5.00 8.98 -23.91
CA ASP A 199 -5.00 10.43 -24.03
C ASP A 199 -3.64 10.93 -24.52
N PRO A 200 -3.58 11.83 -25.53
CA PRO A 200 -2.31 12.32 -26.06
C PRO A 200 -1.39 12.96 -25.02
N ASP A 201 -1.94 13.71 -24.06
CA ASP A 201 -1.18 14.43 -23.04
C ASP A 201 -0.93 13.63 -21.74
N SER A 202 -1.29 12.35 -21.77
CA SER A 202 -1.19 11.42 -20.63
C SER A 202 0.18 11.45 -19.96
N LEU A 203 0.16 11.61 -18.64
CA LEU A 203 1.31 11.46 -17.76
C LEU A 203 1.87 10.04 -17.83
N THR A 204 1.01 9.03 -17.93
CA THR A 204 1.45 7.64 -18.15
C THR A 204 2.28 7.51 -19.43
N ARG A 205 1.86 8.15 -20.54
CA ARG A 205 2.64 8.17 -21.79
C ARG A 205 3.97 8.90 -21.64
N LYS A 206 3.99 10.03 -20.91
CA LYS A 206 5.22 10.80 -20.64
C LYS A 206 6.22 9.97 -19.83
N LEU A 207 5.78 9.34 -18.74
CA LEU A 207 6.59 8.44 -17.92
C LEU A 207 7.16 7.28 -18.75
N TYR A 208 6.30 6.61 -19.53
CA TYR A 208 6.74 5.57 -20.46
C TYR A 208 7.76 6.10 -21.50
N GLY A 209 7.59 7.33 -21.96
CA GLY A 209 8.51 8.01 -22.87
C GLY A 209 9.94 8.12 -22.34
N ILE A 210 10.10 8.35 -21.03
CA ILE A 210 11.41 8.57 -20.38
C ILE A 210 12.26 7.30 -20.39
N ASN A 211 11.68 6.17 -20.00
CA ASN A 211 12.43 4.96 -19.61
C ASN A 211 11.96 3.67 -20.31
N LYS A 212 10.81 3.68 -20.99
CA LYS A 212 10.20 2.53 -21.69
C LYS A 212 9.91 1.30 -20.82
N VAL A 213 9.88 1.43 -19.49
CA VAL A 213 9.52 0.30 -18.62
C VAL A 213 8.01 0.10 -18.53
N PRO A 214 7.53 -1.14 -18.31
CA PRO A 214 6.09 -1.45 -18.26
C PRO A 214 5.34 -0.61 -17.21
N CYS A 215 4.09 -0.29 -17.50
CA CYS A 215 3.21 0.43 -16.58
C CYS A 215 2.29 -0.53 -15.81
N ILE A 216 2.09 -0.32 -14.51
CA ILE A 216 1.16 -1.10 -13.69
C ILE A 216 0.08 -0.17 -13.13
N ASN A 217 -1.19 -0.60 -13.18
CA ASN A 217 -2.29 0.15 -12.57
C ASN A 217 -2.16 0.10 -11.05
N THR A 218 -2.22 1.29 -10.43
CA THR A 218 -1.97 1.44 -9.00
C THR A 218 -3.26 1.37 -8.18
N GLY A 219 -4.43 1.59 -8.78
CA GLY A 219 -5.67 1.82 -8.03
C GLY A 219 -5.58 2.97 -7.01
N GLY A 220 -4.57 3.83 -7.12
CA GLY A 220 -4.28 4.93 -6.20
C GLY A 220 -3.36 4.58 -5.02
N ASN A 221 -2.96 3.31 -4.81
CA ASN A 221 -2.13 2.95 -3.66
C ASN A 221 -1.23 1.72 -3.93
N VAL A 222 -0.17 1.56 -3.13
CA VAL A 222 0.80 0.47 -3.29
C VAL A 222 0.21 -0.92 -3.01
N GLY A 223 -0.81 -1.03 -2.15
CA GLY A 223 -1.47 -2.31 -1.85
C GLY A 223 -2.21 -2.85 -3.07
N THR A 224 -3.01 -2.02 -3.73
CA THR A 224 -3.68 -2.39 -4.99
C THR A 224 -2.66 -2.66 -6.10
N ALA A 225 -1.60 -1.85 -6.23
CA ALA A 225 -0.51 -2.14 -7.17
C ALA A 225 0.15 -3.51 -6.90
N SER A 226 0.29 -3.90 -5.62
CA SER A 226 0.83 -5.20 -5.20
C SER A 226 -0.07 -6.36 -5.60
N TRP A 227 -1.39 -6.17 -5.50
CA TRP A 227 -2.36 -7.13 -6.00
C TRP A 227 -2.30 -7.26 -7.53
N VAL A 228 -2.28 -6.15 -8.27
CA VAL A 228 -2.14 -6.17 -9.74
C VAL A 228 -0.82 -6.82 -10.15
N PHE A 229 0.27 -6.56 -9.44
CA PHE A 229 1.54 -7.23 -9.68
C PHE A 229 1.43 -8.75 -9.49
N ALA A 230 0.82 -9.20 -8.39
CA ALA A 230 0.62 -10.63 -8.12
C ALA A 230 -0.25 -11.32 -9.19
N THR A 231 -1.38 -10.71 -9.57
CA THR A 231 -2.33 -11.31 -10.51
C THR A 231 -1.93 -11.14 -11.97
N GLU A 232 -1.42 -9.98 -12.36
CA GLU A 232 -1.18 -9.63 -13.77
C GLU A 232 0.27 -9.70 -14.21
N THR A 233 1.23 -9.47 -13.31
CA THR A 233 2.66 -9.57 -13.65
C THR A 233 3.20 -10.97 -13.37
N LEU A 234 2.99 -11.47 -12.15
CA LEU A 234 3.43 -12.81 -11.75
C LEU A 234 2.48 -13.93 -12.22
N LYS A 235 1.23 -13.58 -12.57
CA LYS A 235 0.19 -14.54 -13.00
C LYS A 235 -0.04 -15.67 -11.99
N LEU A 236 -0.09 -15.32 -10.70
CA LEU A 236 -0.32 -16.29 -9.63
C LEU A 236 -1.74 -16.90 -9.71
N GLY A 237 -1.87 -18.18 -9.40
CA GLY A 237 -3.15 -18.91 -9.50
C GLY A 237 -4.23 -18.44 -8.53
N LYS A 238 -3.94 -18.50 -7.22
CA LYS A 238 -4.83 -18.05 -6.12
C LYS A 238 -4.14 -16.94 -5.31
N VAL A 239 -4.75 -15.76 -5.20
CA VAL A 239 -4.18 -14.63 -4.45
C VAL A 239 -5.03 -14.28 -3.23
N ALA A 240 -4.43 -14.24 -2.05
CA ALA A 240 -5.04 -13.63 -0.86
C ALA A 240 -4.48 -12.23 -0.60
N MET A 241 -5.30 -11.38 0.00
CA MET A 241 -4.90 -10.05 0.46
C MET A 241 -5.09 -9.96 1.97
N VAL A 242 -4.11 -9.38 2.67
CA VAL A 242 -4.19 -9.06 4.10
C VAL A 242 -3.75 -7.61 4.33
N GLY A 243 -4.31 -6.94 5.33
CA GLY A 243 -3.95 -5.55 5.66
C GLY A 243 -4.44 -4.49 4.66
N MET A 244 -5.41 -4.80 3.79
CA MET A 244 -6.01 -3.84 2.86
C MET A 244 -7.28 -3.21 3.47
N ASP A 245 -7.11 -2.47 4.55
CA ASP A 245 -8.23 -1.97 5.36
C ASP A 245 -9.08 -0.89 4.66
N PHE A 246 -8.48 0.02 3.88
CA PHE A 246 -9.15 1.17 3.26
C PHE A 246 -10.09 1.94 4.21
N GLY A 247 -9.63 2.13 5.44
CA GLY A 247 -10.37 2.82 6.47
C GLY A 247 -9.74 2.61 7.84
N TYR A 248 -10.52 2.96 8.86
CA TYR A 248 -10.13 2.99 10.25
C TYR A 248 -11.11 2.16 11.08
N TYR A 249 -10.59 1.56 12.15
CA TYR A 249 -11.44 0.87 13.13
C TYR A 249 -12.34 1.87 13.84
N GLY A 250 -13.55 1.45 14.24
CA GLY A 250 -14.51 2.32 14.93
C GLY A 250 -14.00 2.97 16.22
N ASP A 251 -12.97 2.39 16.84
CA ASP A 251 -12.30 2.89 18.05
C ASP A 251 -11.15 3.88 17.76
N THR A 252 -10.80 4.11 16.49
CA THR A 252 -9.69 4.98 16.10
C THR A 252 -10.12 6.45 16.25
N PRO A 253 -9.42 7.28 17.03
CA PRO A 253 -9.74 8.71 17.12
C PRO A 253 -9.49 9.44 15.80
N TYR A 254 -10.31 10.45 15.45
CA TYR A 254 -10.11 11.23 14.22
C TYR A 254 -8.73 11.85 14.09
N LYS A 255 -8.13 12.31 15.20
CA LYS A 255 -6.75 12.81 15.20
C LYS A 255 -5.74 11.80 14.66
N GLN A 256 -6.02 10.49 14.74
CA GLN A 256 -5.13 9.43 14.25
C GLN A 256 -5.41 9.01 12.80
N THR A 257 -6.39 9.62 12.13
CA THR A 257 -6.68 9.36 10.70
C THR A 257 -5.66 10.04 9.81
N GLN A 258 -5.32 9.46 8.65
CA GLN A 258 -4.25 9.98 7.80
C GLN A 258 -4.45 11.45 7.41
N TYR A 259 -5.66 11.80 6.98
CA TYR A 259 -6.02 13.12 6.45
C TYR A 259 -6.62 14.07 7.50
N TYR A 260 -6.38 13.82 8.79
CA TYR A 260 -6.96 14.60 9.90
C TYR A 260 -6.83 16.12 9.73
N TYR A 261 -5.64 16.63 9.46
CA TYR A 261 -5.42 18.08 9.33
C TYR A 261 -6.15 18.69 8.13
N GLU A 262 -6.31 17.94 7.04
CA GLU A 262 -7.13 18.39 5.91
C GLU A 262 -8.61 18.50 6.34
N MET A 263 -9.10 17.52 7.10
CA MET A 263 -10.48 17.54 7.61
C MET A 263 -10.71 18.69 8.59
N VAL A 264 -9.77 18.96 9.50
CA VAL A 264 -9.82 20.13 10.40
C VAL A 264 -9.83 21.44 9.62
N HIS A 265 -8.96 21.58 8.62
CA HIS A 265 -8.94 22.77 7.76
C HIS A 265 -10.29 22.97 7.04
N ARG A 266 -10.84 21.90 6.46
CA ARG A 266 -12.16 21.93 5.79
C ARG A 266 -13.33 22.15 6.77
N ALA A 267 -13.15 21.84 8.05
CA ALA A 267 -14.07 22.15 9.13
C ALA A 267 -13.96 23.60 9.64
N GLY A 268 -13.15 24.46 8.99
CA GLY A 268 -12.92 25.83 9.46
C GLY A 268 -12.05 25.90 10.71
N GLY A 269 -11.16 24.93 10.90
CA GLY A 269 -10.30 24.82 12.08
C GLY A 269 -10.93 24.12 13.28
N SER A 270 -12.17 23.60 13.16
CA SER A 270 -12.79 22.85 14.25
C SER A 270 -12.20 21.45 14.39
N GLU A 271 -11.87 21.07 15.62
CA GLU A 271 -11.46 19.71 15.99
C GLU A 271 -12.58 18.90 16.66
N LYS A 272 -13.79 19.47 16.77
CA LYS A 272 -14.93 18.79 17.39
C LYS A 272 -15.39 17.62 16.54
N THR A 273 -15.67 16.48 17.19
CA THR A 273 -16.13 15.26 16.52
C THR A 273 -17.35 15.49 15.63
N GLU A 274 -18.33 16.25 16.11
CA GLU A 274 -19.57 16.60 15.40
C GLU A 274 -19.33 17.40 14.10
N ASP A 275 -18.30 18.26 14.07
CA ASP A 275 -17.93 19.02 12.87
C ASP A 275 -17.14 18.17 11.87
N LEU A 276 -16.40 17.18 12.37
CA LEU A 276 -15.57 16.28 11.57
C LEU A 276 -16.33 15.08 11.01
N ASP A 277 -17.37 14.57 11.71
CA ASP A 277 -18.09 13.34 11.36
C ASP A 277 -18.68 13.38 9.95
N LYS A 278 -19.07 14.56 9.47
CA LYS A 278 -19.57 14.77 8.10
C LYS A 278 -18.55 14.47 7.00
N PHE A 279 -17.26 14.33 7.31
CA PHE A 279 -16.22 13.97 6.33
C PHE A 279 -15.86 12.49 6.32
N PHE A 280 -16.59 11.68 7.09
CA PHE A 280 -16.37 10.24 7.16
C PHE A 280 -17.63 9.45 6.81
N PHE A 281 -17.45 8.23 6.32
CA PHE A 281 -18.54 7.28 6.07
C PHE A 281 -18.29 5.97 6.81
N ARG A 282 -19.35 5.34 7.33
CA ARG A 282 -19.25 4.15 8.19
C ARG A 282 -19.66 2.87 7.46
N TYR A 283 -19.00 1.78 7.81
CA TYR A 283 -19.24 0.45 7.26
C TYR A 283 -19.25 -0.57 8.40
N THR A 284 -20.17 -1.53 8.34
CA THR A 284 -20.08 -2.77 9.11
C THR A 284 -19.39 -3.82 8.24
N ASN A 285 -18.27 -4.37 8.72
CA ASN A 285 -17.53 -5.40 7.98
C ASN A 285 -18.32 -6.72 8.01
N PRO A 286 -18.64 -7.34 6.86
CA PRO A 286 -19.51 -8.52 6.81
C PRO A 286 -18.85 -9.80 7.34
N VAL A 287 -17.52 -9.86 7.45
CA VAL A 287 -16.79 -11.04 7.96
C VAL A 287 -16.67 -10.98 9.48
N THR A 288 -16.36 -9.81 10.03
CA THR A 288 -16.10 -9.65 11.46
C THR A 288 -17.27 -9.10 12.25
N GLY A 289 -18.25 -8.47 11.58
CA GLY A 289 -19.31 -7.69 12.22
C GLY A 289 -18.83 -6.39 12.86
N GLY A 290 -17.55 -6.06 12.72
CA GLY A 290 -16.95 -4.87 13.33
C GLY A 290 -17.33 -3.57 12.59
N GLU A 291 -17.40 -2.49 13.34
CA GLU A 291 -17.64 -1.15 12.81
C GLU A 291 -16.34 -0.49 12.36
N PHE A 292 -16.37 0.07 11.15
CA PHE A 292 -15.27 0.80 10.52
C PHE A 292 -15.78 2.13 9.98
N TYR A 293 -14.87 3.06 9.76
CA TYR A 293 -15.17 4.28 9.02
C TYR A 293 -14.04 4.62 8.06
N THR A 294 -14.32 5.45 7.06
CA THR A 294 -13.37 5.81 6.01
C THR A 294 -13.50 7.29 5.66
N ASP A 295 -12.43 7.86 5.15
CA ASP A 295 -12.41 9.19 4.54
C ASP A 295 -12.50 9.08 3.01
N ALA A 296 -12.60 10.22 2.33
CA ALA A 296 -12.76 10.26 0.88
C ALA A 296 -11.58 9.61 0.11
N PRO A 297 -10.29 9.84 0.45
CA PRO A 297 -9.18 9.15 -0.22
C PRO A 297 -9.24 7.62 -0.08
N TYR A 298 -9.48 7.09 1.12
CA TYR A 298 -9.57 5.64 1.29
C TYR A 298 -10.81 5.03 0.62
N ALA A 299 -11.94 5.74 0.62
CA ALA A 299 -13.12 5.34 -0.14
C ALA A 299 -12.87 5.33 -1.66
N TRP A 300 -12.08 6.29 -2.17
CA TRP A 300 -11.66 6.33 -3.56
C TRP A 300 -10.75 5.15 -3.92
N TYR A 301 -9.75 4.84 -3.09
CA TYR A 301 -8.90 3.65 -3.26
C TYR A 301 -9.71 2.35 -3.26
N ARG A 302 -10.66 2.22 -2.33
CA ARG A 302 -11.60 1.09 -2.30
C ARG A 302 -12.40 0.97 -3.60
N LYS A 303 -12.96 2.09 -4.09
CA LYS A 303 -13.72 2.12 -5.35
C LYS A 303 -12.87 1.65 -6.52
N ASN A 304 -11.67 2.23 -6.68
CA ASN A 304 -10.75 1.87 -7.75
C ASN A 304 -10.36 0.39 -7.70
N PHE A 305 -10.05 -0.13 -6.50
CA PHE A 305 -9.76 -1.56 -6.35
C PHE A 305 -10.92 -2.41 -6.84
N LEU A 306 -12.16 -2.13 -6.41
CA LEU A 306 -13.32 -2.92 -6.80
C LEU A 306 -13.58 -2.85 -8.32
N GLU A 307 -13.42 -1.68 -8.93
CA GLU A 307 -13.54 -1.52 -10.39
C GLU A 307 -12.47 -2.31 -11.16
N LEU A 308 -11.22 -2.31 -10.69
CA LEU A 308 -10.15 -3.12 -11.27
C LEU A 308 -10.40 -4.61 -11.06
N PHE A 309 -10.83 -5.00 -9.86
CA PHE A 309 -11.11 -6.37 -9.50
C PHE A 309 -12.23 -6.93 -10.37
N GLU A 310 -13.33 -6.20 -10.59
CA GLU A 310 -14.44 -6.64 -11.44
C GLU A 310 -13.99 -6.97 -12.88
N ARG A 311 -12.96 -6.29 -13.39
CA ARG A 311 -12.38 -6.53 -14.72
C ARG A 311 -11.32 -7.64 -14.74
N SER A 312 -10.86 -8.12 -13.59
CA SER A 312 -9.84 -9.18 -13.49
C SER A 312 -10.45 -10.58 -13.61
N THR A 313 -9.71 -11.57 -14.10
CA THR A 313 -10.24 -12.95 -14.23
C THR A 313 -9.63 -13.94 -13.22
N GLY A 314 -8.76 -13.47 -12.33
CA GLY A 314 -8.03 -14.30 -11.37
C GLY A 314 -8.84 -14.68 -10.12
N TRP A 315 -8.40 -15.76 -9.46
CA TRP A 315 -8.95 -16.13 -8.15
C TRP A 315 -8.32 -15.22 -7.08
N THR A 316 -9.13 -14.37 -6.47
CA THR A 316 -8.71 -13.48 -5.37
C THR A 316 -9.63 -13.64 -4.17
N MET A 317 -9.06 -13.63 -2.98
CA MET A 317 -9.77 -13.60 -1.71
C MET A 317 -9.24 -12.46 -0.83
N ASN A 318 -10.14 -11.65 -0.30
CA ASN A 318 -9.80 -10.69 0.74
C ASN A 318 -9.82 -11.40 2.11
N CYS A 319 -8.63 -11.56 2.67
CA CYS A 319 -8.36 -12.13 3.99
C CYS A 319 -7.90 -11.04 4.98
N THR A 320 -8.21 -9.78 4.71
CA THR A 320 -7.84 -8.66 5.60
C THR A 320 -8.46 -8.79 6.98
N GLU A 321 -9.62 -9.47 7.10
CA GLU A 321 -10.33 -9.69 8.37
C GLU A 321 -10.54 -8.35 9.13
N GLY A 322 -10.81 -7.30 8.37
CA GLY A 322 -10.89 -5.92 8.83
C GLY A 322 -11.18 -4.96 7.67
N GLY A 323 -11.43 -3.71 8.02
CA GLY A 323 -11.59 -2.63 7.06
C GLY A 323 -12.89 -2.65 6.28
N THR A 324 -12.88 -1.95 5.15
CA THR A 324 -14.06 -1.61 4.36
C THR A 324 -14.08 -2.30 2.98
N LEU A 325 -13.03 -3.06 2.63
CA LEU A 325 -12.88 -3.67 1.31
C LEU A 325 -13.77 -4.91 1.13
N PHE A 326 -15.01 -4.70 0.72
CA PHE A 326 -15.95 -5.77 0.37
C PHE A 326 -16.93 -5.26 -0.69
N GLY A 327 -17.51 -6.15 -1.49
CA GLY A 327 -18.50 -5.80 -2.51
C GLY A 327 -18.32 -6.58 -3.81
N GLY A 328 -19.33 -6.51 -4.68
CA GLY A 328 -19.34 -7.22 -5.96
C GLY A 328 -19.14 -8.72 -5.77
N ARG A 329 -18.27 -9.32 -6.60
CA ARG A 329 -17.92 -10.75 -6.52
C ARG A 329 -16.67 -11.04 -5.67
N LEU A 330 -16.14 -10.06 -4.93
CA LEU A 330 -14.94 -10.24 -4.13
C LEU A 330 -15.23 -11.20 -2.97
N ARG A 331 -14.51 -12.32 -2.94
CA ARG A 331 -14.63 -13.29 -1.84
C ARG A 331 -13.98 -12.70 -0.59
N ASN A 332 -14.72 -12.62 0.49
CA ASN A 332 -14.23 -12.18 1.79
C ASN A 332 -14.27 -13.36 2.76
N GLY A 333 -13.23 -13.57 3.54
CA GLY A 333 -13.20 -14.62 4.54
C GLY A 333 -11.93 -14.62 5.36
N LYS A 334 -11.72 -15.66 6.16
CA LYS A 334 -10.56 -15.74 7.06
C LYS A 334 -9.31 -16.15 6.30
N LEU A 335 -8.14 -15.75 6.78
CA LEU A 335 -6.87 -16.20 6.20
C LEU A 335 -6.72 -17.73 6.27
N ASP A 336 -7.26 -18.39 7.29
CA ASP A 336 -7.19 -19.85 7.42
C ASP A 336 -7.99 -20.57 6.34
N ASP A 337 -9.05 -19.95 5.82
CA ASP A 337 -9.84 -20.51 4.72
C ASP A 337 -9.07 -20.44 3.40
N PHE A 338 -8.20 -19.43 3.24
CA PHE A 338 -7.27 -19.39 2.11
C PHE A 338 -6.23 -20.51 2.20
N PHE A 339 -5.69 -20.81 3.39
CA PHE A 339 -4.75 -21.92 3.54
C PHE A 339 -5.37 -23.26 3.12
N LYS A 340 -6.60 -23.55 3.57
CA LYS A 340 -7.35 -24.74 3.11
C LYS A 340 -7.58 -24.73 1.60
N ALA A 341 -7.90 -23.56 1.05
CA ALA A 341 -8.17 -23.42 -0.37
C ALA A 341 -6.92 -23.62 -1.24
N VAL A 342 -5.69 -23.44 -0.75
CA VAL A 342 -4.47 -23.69 -1.54
C VAL A 342 -3.96 -25.14 -1.43
N GLU A 343 -4.39 -25.88 -0.40
CA GLU A 343 -4.11 -27.31 -0.24
C GLU A 343 -5.03 -28.20 -1.09
N ALA A 344 -6.25 -27.71 -1.36
CA ALA A 344 -7.22 -28.31 -2.27
C ALA A 344 -6.97 -27.93 -3.74
#